data_AF-A0A5E4IKI4-F1
#
_entry.id   AF-A0A5E4IKI4-F1
#
_cell.length_a   1.000
_cell.length_b   1.000
_cell.length_c   1.000
_cell.angle_alpha   90.00
_cell.angle_beta   90.00
_cell.angle_gamma   90.00
#
_symmetry.space_group_name_H-M   'P 1'
#
loop_
_entity.id
_entity.type
_entity.pdbx_description
1 polymer ?
#
loop_
_entity_poly.entity_id
_entity_poly.type
_entity_poly.pdbx_seq_one_letter_code
_entity_poly.pdbx_strand_id
1 'polypeptide(L)'
;MAVQVPPNLIEPRLLVEAGADDLGGISPVTPDWINPERPWPDLEELQLEGYCLRERLPVYPRYILQGWYGNKTKNLVNALASHDGLRRRRPELKVINDGKEAF
;
A
#
# COMPACT_ATOMS: atom_id res chain seq x y z
N MET A 1 9.84 10.66 6.15
CA MET A 1 10.81 10.65 5.05
C MET A 1 10.19 9.70 4.02
N ALA A 2 10.90 8.88 3.26
CA ALA A 2 10.30 7.66 2.72
C ALA A 2 11.44 6.65 2.57
N VAL A 3 11.61 5.79 3.57
CA VAL A 3 12.57 4.68 3.51
C VAL A 3 11.77 3.40 3.38
N GLN A 4 11.81 2.84 2.16
CA GLN A 4 11.03 1.67 1.80
C GLN A 4 11.77 0.39 2.19
N VAL A 5 11.07 -0.55 2.84
CA VAL A 5 11.63 -1.84 3.25
C VAL A 5 10.78 -3.01 2.74
N PRO A 6 11.40 -4.13 2.32
CA PRO A 6 10.70 -5.31 1.81
C PRO A 6 10.33 -6.29 2.94
N PRO A 7 9.05 -6.42 3.33
CA PRO A 7 8.64 -7.25 4.45
C PRO A 7 8.80 -8.76 4.17
N ASN A 8 8.94 -9.19 2.92
CA ASN A 8 9.23 -10.59 2.56
C ASN A 8 10.70 -11.00 2.76
N LEU A 9 11.63 -10.05 2.88
CA LEU A 9 13.08 -10.36 2.97
C LEU A 9 13.65 -10.18 4.37
N ILE A 10 13.04 -9.34 5.20
CA ILE A 10 13.51 -9.01 6.54
C ILE A 10 12.32 -8.67 7.43
N GLU A 11 12.45 -8.96 8.72
CA GLU A 11 11.43 -8.64 9.72
C GLU A 11 11.17 -7.12 9.75
N PRO A 12 10.02 -6.64 9.26
CA PRO A 12 9.79 -5.23 9.01
C PRO A 12 9.81 -4.38 10.29
N ARG A 13 9.40 -4.96 11.42
CA ARG A 13 9.35 -4.23 12.70
C ARG A 13 10.70 -3.66 13.12
N LEU A 14 11.78 -4.42 12.94
CA LEU A 14 13.13 -4.00 13.29
C LEU A 14 13.55 -2.73 12.54
N LEU A 15 13.18 -2.63 11.27
CA LEU A 15 13.54 -1.48 10.44
C LEU A 15 12.62 -0.29 10.69
N VAL A 16 11.35 -0.53 10.98
CA VAL A 16 10.40 0.52 11.37
C VAL A 16 10.83 1.17 12.68
N GLU A 17 11.24 0.38 13.68
CA GLU A 17 11.79 0.89 14.95
C GLU A 17 13.12 1.66 14.74
N ALA A 18 13.86 1.35 13.67
CA ALA A 18 15.05 2.10 13.24
C ALA A 18 14.73 3.35 12.39
N GLY A 19 13.45 3.64 12.11
CA GLY A 19 12.98 4.85 11.43
C GLY A 19 12.52 4.67 9.99
N ALA A 20 12.43 3.43 9.48
CA ALA A 20 11.74 3.17 8.21
C ALA A 20 10.24 3.43 8.33
N ASP A 21 9.64 3.99 7.29
CA ASP A 21 8.25 4.47 7.31
C ASP A 21 7.40 4.03 6.09
N ASP A 22 7.95 3.18 5.20
CA ASP A 22 7.28 2.70 3.99
C ASP A 22 7.55 1.19 3.81
N LEU A 23 6.50 0.39 3.59
CA LEU A 23 6.64 -1.03 3.27
C LEU A 23 6.43 -1.22 1.76
N GLY A 24 7.38 -1.88 1.11
CA GLY A 24 7.40 -2.14 -0.33
C GLY A 24 7.25 -3.60 -0.67
N GLY A 25 6.74 -3.94 -1.86
CA GLY A 25 6.67 -5.34 -2.27
C GLY A 25 5.58 -6.12 -1.54
N ILE A 26 4.34 -5.67 -1.70
CA ILE A 26 3.14 -6.31 -1.12
C ILE A 26 2.17 -6.52 -2.28
N SER A 27 1.76 -7.76 -2.52
CA SER A 27 0.79 -8.08 -3.57
C SER A 27 0.13 -9.43 -3.30
N PRO A 28 -1.20 -9.46 -3.10
CA PRO A 28 -1.94 -10.71 -2.94
C PRO A 28 -2.30 -11.38 -4.29
N VAL A 29 -2.01 -10.73 -5.42
CA VAL A 29 -2.56 -11.10 -6.74
C VAL A 29 -1.50 -11.41 -7.80
N THR A 30 -0.25 -11.04 -7.56
CA THR A 30 0.84 -11.30 -8.51
C THR A 30 1.99 -11.98 -7.78
N PRO A 31 2.70 -12.93 -8.40
CA PRO A 31 3.94 -13.44 -7.82
C PRO A 31 5.05 -12.38 -7.84
N ASP A 32 6.08 -12.58 -7.00
CA ASP A 32 7.35 -11.86 -7.13
C ASP A 32 8.18 -12.50 -8.25
N TRP A 33 8.27 -11.82 -9.40
CA TRP A 33 9.05 -12.28 -10.55
C TRP A 33 10.55 -12.03 -10.38
N ILE A 34 10.97 -11.22 -9.41
CA ILE A 34 12.37 -10.91 -9.11
C ILE A 34 12.92 -11.95 -8.13
N ASN A 35 12.18 -12.28 -7.08
CA ASN A 35 12.56 -13.29 -6.09
C ASN A 35 11.47 -14.36 -5.86
N PRO A 36 11.37 -15.37 -6.75
CA PRO A 36 10.35 -16.40 -6.66
C PRO A 36 10.37 -17.24 -5.37
N GLU A 37 11.52 -17.31 -4.67
CA GLU A 37 11.66 -18.06 -3.40
C GLU A 37 11.15 -17.28 -2.18
N ARG A 38 10.87 -15.98 -2.33
CA ARG A 38 10.38 -15.08 -1.27
C ARG A 38 9.15 -14.33 -1.80
N PRO A 39 7.96 -14.96 -1.87
CA PRO A 39 6.77 -14.33 -2.41
C PRO A 39 6.42 -13.05 -1.65
N TRP A 40 5.65 -12.16 -2.28
CA TRP A 40 5.06 -11.04 -1.58
C TRP A 40 4.15 -11.54 -0.46
N PRO A 41 4.13 -10.87 0.71
CA PRO A 41 3.20 -11.21 1.77
C PRO A 41 1.80 -10.67 1.45
N ASP A 42 0.79 -11.33 2.02
CA ASP A 42 -0.57 -10.82 2.06
C ASP A 42 -0.68 -9.65 3.05
N LEU A 43 -1.69 -8.78 2.89
CA LEU A 43 -1.85 -7.61 3.77
C LEU A 43 -2.17 -8.04 5.21
N GLU A 44 -2.91 -9.13 5.37
CA GLU A 44 -3.33 -9.70 6.66
C GLU A 44 -2.15 -10.27 7.45
N GLU A 45 -1.06 -10.64 6.77
CA GLU A 45 0.18 -11.14 7.38
C GLU A 45 1.05 -10.00 7.93
N LEU A 46 0.82 -8.77 7.47
CA LEU A 46 1.57 -7.59 7.90
C LEU A 46 0.97 -7.02 9.17
N GLN A 47 1.35 -7.61 10.32
CA GLN A 47 0.99 -7.09 11.63
C GLN A 47 2.17 -6.37 12.29
N LEU A 48 2.11 -5.04 12.32
CA LEU A 48 3.03 -4.20 13.07
C LEU A 48 2.32 -3.65 14.30
N GLU A 49 2.41 -4.36 15.43
CA GLU A 49 1.82 -3.94 16.70
C GLU A 49 2.19 -2.48 17.03
N GLY A 50 1.18 -1.68 17.39
CA GLY A 50 1.36 -0.25 17.69
C GLY A 50 1.43 0.67 16.46
N TYR A 51 1.39 0.13 15.24
CA TYR A 51 1.37 0.88 13.99
C TYR A 51 0.07 0.66 13.21
N CYS A 52 -0.30 1.65 12.39
CA CYS A 52 -1.45 1.54 11.47
C CYS A 52 -0.94 1.64 10.04
N LEU A 53 -1.09 0.55 9.29
CA LEU A 53 -0.74 0.53 7.87
C LEU A 53 -1.71 1.40 7.05
N ARG A 54 -1.15 2.19 6.14
CA ARG A 54 -1.89 3.07 5.24
C ARG A 54 -1.38 2.88 3.81
N GLU A 55 -2.28 2.50 2.90
CA GLU A 55 -1.94 2.42 1.48
C GLU A 55 -1.61 3.83 0.95
N ARG A 56 -0.52 3.92 0.17
CA ARG A 56 -0.19 5.10 -0.64
C ARG A 56 -0.33 4.78 -2.13
N LEU A 57 -0.45 5.82 -2.94
CA LEU A 57 -0.29 5.67 -4.39
C LEU A 57 1.20 5.43 -4.75
N PRO A 58 1.50 5.01 -5.99
CA PRO A 58 2.89 4.91 -6.46
C PRO A 58 3.67 6.23 -6.34
N VAL A 59 2.98 7.37 -6.45
CA VAL A 59 3.54 8.70 -6.17
C VAL A 59 3.45 8.98 -4.66
N TYR A 60 4.55 9.40 -4.05
CA TYR A 60 4.56 9.72 -2.61
C TYR A 60 3.62 10.88 -2.26
N PRO A 61 2.97 10.85 -1.07
CA PRO A 61 2.01 11.86 -0.65
C PRO A 61 2.51 13.29 -0.78
N ARG A 62 3.75 13.57 -0.35
CA ARG A 62 4.36 14.91 -0.45
C ARG A 62 4.38 15.47 -1.88
N TYR A 63 4.55 14.62 -2.88
CA TYR A 63 4.56 15.03 -4.29
C TYR A 63 3.15 15.16 -4.85
N ILE A 64 2.20 14.34 -4.39
CA ILE A 64 0.78 14.54 -4.70
C ILE A 64 0.31 15.90 -4.21
N LEU A 65 0.66 16.28 -2.97
CA LEU A 65 0.30 17.58 -2.40
C LEU A 65 0.93 18.77 -3.14
N GLN A 66 2.07 18.55 -3.81
CA GLN A 66 2.74 19.55 -4.65
C GLN A 66 2.21 19.57 -6.10
N GLY A 67 1.28 18.69 -6.47
CA GLY A 67 0.81 18.55 -7.85
C GLY A 67 1.82 17.89 -8.79
N TRP A 68 2.83 17.20 -8.25
CA TRP A 68 3.91 16.55 -9.02
C TRP A 68 3.47 15.18 -9.53
N TYR A 69 2.53 15.19 -10.47
CA TYR A 69 2.07 14.03 -11.22
C TYR A 69 1.72 14.45 -12.65
N GLY A 70 1.75 13.50 -13.58
CA GLY A 70 1.51 13.79 -14.99
C GLY A 70 0.05 14.15 -15.30
N ASN A 71 -0.16 14.91 -16.38
CA ASN A 71 -1.50 15.27 -16.85
C ASN A 71 -2.39 14.05 -17.12
N LYS A 72 -1.81 12.94 -17.61
CA LYS A 72 -2.53 11.68 -17.87
C LYS A 72 -2.98 10.98 -16.59
N THR A 73 -2.27 11.16 -15.47
CA THR A 73 -2.60 10.51 -14.18
C THR A 73 -3.41 11.40 -13.24
N LYS A 74 -3.54 12.70 -13.55
CA LYS A 74 -4.27 13.69 -12.74
C LYS A 74 -5.66 13.21 -12.29
N ASN A 75 -6.48 12.70 -13.20
CA ASN A 75 -7.84 12.25 -12.87
C ASN A 75 -7.81 11.07 -11.89
N LEU A 76 -6.89 10.12 -12.07
CA LEU A 76 -6.71 8.99 -11.17
C LEU A 76 -6.20 9.43 -9.80
N VAL A 77 -5.21 10.32 -9.75
CA VAL A 77 -4.70 10.86 -8.49
C VAL A 77 -5.81 11.58 -7.73
N ASN A 78 -6.57 12.45 -8.40
CA ASN A 78 -7.70 13.15 -7.78
C ASN A 78 -8.78 12.20 -7.25
N ALA A 79 -9.08 11.14 -8.00
CA ALA A 79 -10.06 10.15 -7.58
C ALA A 79 -9.57 9.31 -6.39
N LEU A 80 -8.30 8.92 -6.37
CA LEU A 80 -7.78 7.90 -5.47
C LEU A 80 -7.03 8.45 -4.24
N ALA A 81 -6.46 9.64 -4.31
CA ALA A 81 -5.75 10.24 -3.18
C ALA A 81 -6.71 11.00 -2.26
N SER A 82 -6.52 10.86 -0.95
CA SER A 82 -7.18 11.66 0.07
C SER A 82 -6.46 13.01 0.23
N HIS A 83 -6.98 13.87 1.10
CA HIS A 83 -6.43 15.19 1.40
C HIS A 83 -5.00 15.15 1.98
N ASP A 84 -4.61 14.03 2.61
CA ASP A 84 -3.27 13.77 3.14
C ASP A 84 -2.30 13.22 2.07
N GLY A 85 -2.76 13.05 0.82
CA GLY A 85 -2.00 12.47 -0.29
C GLY A 85 -1.85 10.95 -0.23
N LEU A 86 -2.33 10.29 0.84
CA LEU A 86 -2.41 8.82 0.92
C LEU A 86 -3.62 8.31 0.12
N ARG A 87 -3.69 7.00 -0.12
CA ARG A 87 -4.85 6.40 -0.78
C ARG A 87 -6.10 6.64 0.09
N ARG A 88 -7.21 7.06 -0.55
CA ARG A 88 -8.54 7.07 0.09
C ARG A 88 -8.84 5.66 0.60
N ARG A 89 -9.33 5.56 1.84
CA ARG A 89 -9.76 4.27 2.38
C ARG A 89 -10.81 3.67 1.45
N ARG A 90 -10.63 2.40 1.08
CA ARG A 90 -11.69 1.67 0.40
C ARG A 90 -12.87 1.60 1.38
N PRO A 91 -14.12 1.78 0.91
CA PRO A 91 -15.26 1.40 1.73
C PRO A 91 -15.05 -0.04 2.17
N GLU A 92 -15.38 -0.38 3.41
CA GLU A 92 -15.47 -1.78 3.80
C GLU A 92 -16.40 -2.47 2.80
N LEU A 93 -15.86 -3.44 2.06
CA LEU A 93 -16.71 -4.36 1.32
C LEU A 93 -17.52 -5.08 2.41
N LYS A 94 -18.81 -4.76 2.52
CA LYS A 94 -19.71 -5.65 3.24
C LYS A 94 -19.63 -6.98 2.50
N VAL A 95 -19.01 -7.97 3.12
CA VAL A 95 -19.15 -9.36 2.68
C VAL A 95 -20.62 -9.69 2.87
N ILE A 96 -21.41 -9.54 1.82
CA ILE A 96 -22.76 -10.04 1.78
C ILE A 96 -22.60 -11.54 1.58
N ASN A 97 -22.69 -12.31 2.67
CA ASN A 97 -22.81 -13.76 2.60
C ASN A 97 -24.17 -14.12 2.01
N ASP A 98 -24.35 -13.93 0.70
CA ASP A 98 -25.52 -14.38 -0.04
C ASP A 98 -25.17 -14.59 -1.52
N GLY A 99 -24.23 -15.50 -1.79
CA GLY A 99 -24.20 -16.41 -2.95
C GLY A 99 -24.51 -15.91 -4.37
N LYS A 100 -24.57 -14.61 -4.67
CA LYS A 100 -24.83 -14.06 -6.00
C LYS A 100 -24.17 -12.68 -6.13
N GLU A 101 -23.10 -12.61 -6.89
CA GLU A 101 -22.53 -11.35 -7.34
C GLU A 101 -23.41 -10.72 -8.44
N ALA A 102 -23.64 -9.41 -8.34
CA ALA A 102 -23.98 -8.55 -9.46
C ALA A 102 -23.17 -7.26 -9.33
N PHE A 103 -22.54 -6.89 -10.45
CA PHE A 103 -21.54 -5.86 -10.74
C PHE A 103 -21.53 -4.56 -9.91
#